data_AF-A0A2X1RJV1-F1
#
_entry.id   AF-A0A2X1RJV1-F1
#
_cell.length_a   1.000
_cell.length_b   1.000
_cell.length_c   1.000
_cell.angle_alpha   90.00
_cell.angle_beta   90.00
_cell.angle_gamma   90.00
#
_symmetry.space_group_name_H-M   'P 1'
#
loop_
_entity.id
_entity.type
_entity.pdbx_description
1 polymer ?
#
loop_
_entity_poly.entity_id
_entity_poly.type
_entity_poly.pdbx_seq_one_letter_code
_entity_poly.pdbx_strand_id
1 'polypeptide(L)'
;MDILFTKNVIFWQTADFVAPLIPFGLGLGRIGNFINLELWGRETNVPWAMIFPNDPLLLPRHPSQLYEAFLEGLVLFAILNIFIKKPRPMASVAGLFLIGYGVFRFIVEYVREPEVENFFGIITRGQALCLPMIIGGAFIMAWAYSRKSAVIK
;
A
#
# COMPACT_ATOMS: atom_id res chain seq x y z
N MET A 1 34.43 -4.70 6.96
CA MET A 1 33.41 -3.62 6.81
C MET A 1 32.75 -3.69 5.43
N ASP A 2 33.44 -4.21 4.41
CA ASP A 2 33.01 -4.22 3.01
C ASP A 2 31.83 -5.16 2.69
N ILE A 3 31.76 -6.33 3.34
CA ILE A 3 30.71 -7.33 3.09
C ILE A 3 29.32 -6.83 3.52
N LEU A 4 29.23 -6.09 4.62
CA LEU A 4 27.97 -5.50 5.10
C LEU A 4 27.50 -4.35 4.21
N PHE A 5 28.44 -3.59 3.65
CA PHE A 5 28.13 -2.50 2.72
C PHE A 5 27.57 -3.03 1.38
N THR A 6 28.18 -4.08 0.82
CA THR A 6 27.70 -4.69 -0.44
C THR A 6 26.33 -5.32 -0.28
N LYS A 7 26.06 -6.00 0.85
CA LYS A 7 24.74 -6.58 1.14
C LYS A 7 23.63 -5.53 1.18
N ASN A 8 23.89 -4.38 1.81
CA ASN A 8 22.91 -3.29 1.88
C ASN A 8 22.62 -2.68 0.50
N VAL A 9 23.63 -2.55 -0.36
CA VAL A 9 23.44 -2.07 -1.75
C VAL A 9 22.56 -3.02 -2.55
N ILE A 10 22.84 -4.33 -2.48
CA ILE A 10 22.07 -5.36 -3.20
C ILE A 10 20.62 -5.39 -2.72
N PHE A 11 20.37 -5.26 -1.41
CA PHE A 11 19.03 -5.22 -0.85
C PHE A 11 18.20 -4.07 -1.45
N TRP A 12 18.70 -2.84 -1.40
CA TRP A 12 17.93 -1.68 -1.89
C TRP A 12 17.75 -1.66 -3.40
N GLN A 13 18.73 -2.16 -4.16
CA GLN A 13 18.57 -2.35 -5.61
C GLN A 13 17.46 -3.36 -5.93
N THR A 14 17.44 -4.47 -5.19
CA THR A 14 16.40 -5.49 -5.36
C THR A 14 15.03 -4.95 -4.96
N ALA A 15 14.95 -4.25 -3.82
CA ALA A 15 13.71 -3.63 -3.35
C ALA A 15 13.15 -2.60 -4.34
N ASP A 16 14.00 -1.69 -4.86
CA ASP A 16 13.59 -0.70 -5.86
C ASP A 16 13.16 -1.33 -7.18
N PHE A 17 13.78 -2.45 -7.58
CA PHE A 17 13.42 -3.19 -8.79
C PHE A 17 12.06 -3.89 -8.66
N VAL A 18 11.80 -4.51 -7.51
CA VAL A 18 10.56 -5.28 -7.27
C VAL A 18 9.38 -4.36 -6.94
N ALA A 19 9.60 -3.23 -6.25
CA ALA A 19 8.53 -2.36 -5.75
C ALA A 19 7.46 -1.96 -6.80
N PRO A 20 7.80 -1.57 -8.04
CA PRO A 20 6.80 -1.23 -9.06
C PRO A 20 5.95 -2.41 -9.55
N LEU A 21 6.40 -3.66 -9.32
CA LEU A 21 5.70 -4.88 -9.73
C LEU A 21 4.67 -5.33 -8.68
N ILE A 22 4.87 -4.98 -7.41
CA ILE A 22 4.01 -5.40 -6.29
C ILE A 22 2.55 -4.96 -6.50
N PRO A 23 2.24 -3.70 -6.88
CA PRO A 23 0.86 -3.25 -7.09
C PRO A 23 0.10 -4.08 -8.14
N PHE A 24 0.78 -4.58 -9.17
CA PHE A 24 0.13 -5.43 -10.16
C PHE A 24 -0.42 -6.72 -9.51
N GLY A 25 0.40 -7.38 -8.68
CA GLY A 25 -0.02 -8.57 -7.94
C GLY A 25 -1.12 -8.26 -6.91
N LEU A 26 -0.99 -7.15 -6.17
CA LEU A 26 -2.00 -6.71 -5.21
C LEU A 26 -3.35 -6.45 -5.90
N GLY A 27 -3.35 -5.69 -7.00
CA GLY A 27 -4.56 -5.36 -7.75
C GLY A 27 -5.28 -6.59 -8.27
N LEU A 28 -4.56 -7.52 -8.90
CA LEU A 28 -5.13 -8.77 -9.39
C LEU A 28 -5.65 -9.66 -8.24
N GLY A 29 -4.94 -9.74 -7.12
CA GLY A 29 -5.39 -10.47 -5.95
C GLY A 29 -6.73 -9.95 -5.43
N ARG A 30 -6.90 -8.62 -5.39
CA ARG A 30 -8.15 -7.97 -4.97
C ARG A 30 -9.30 -8.16 -5.96
N ILE A 31 -9.01 -8.17 -7.26
CA ILE A 31 -10.00 -8.57 -8.27
C ILE A 31 -10.41 -10.03 -8.07
N GLY A 32 -9.47 -10.91 -7.74
CA GLY A 32 -9.76 -12.29 -7.36
C GLY A 32 -10.71 -12.38 -6.16
N ASN A 33 -10.43 -11.62 -5.08
CA ASN A 33 -11.32 -11.57 -3.92
C ASN A 33 -12.74 -11.07 -4.30
N PHE A 34 -12.83 -10.09 -5.20
CA PHE A 34 -14.11 -9.60 -5.69
C PHE A 34 -14.89 -10.68 -6.47
N ILE A 35 -14.23 -11.40 -7.36
CA ILE A 35 -14.83 -12.51 -8.13
C ILE A 35 -15.26 -13.65 -7.22
N ASN A 36 -14.46 -13.97 -6.20
CA ASN A 36 -14.77 -14.96 -5.17
C ASN A 36 -15.86 -14.48 -4.19
N LEU A 37 -16.29 -13.22 -4.29
CA LEU A 37 -17.28 -12.61 -3.43
C LEU A 37 -16.85 -12.68 -1.95
N GLU A 38 -15.60 -12.38 -1.63
CA GLU A 38 -15.03 -12.44 -0.26
C GLU A 38 -14.32 -11.15 0.14
N LEU A 39 -14.11 -10.90 1.44
CA LEU A 39 -13.43 -9.71 1.98
C LEU A 39 -14.11 -8.38 1.64
N TRP A 40 -15.44 -8.36 1.70
CA TRP A 40 -16.25 -7.16 1.52
C TRP A 40 -16.05 -6.17 2.68
N GLY A 41 -16.49 -4.93 2.45
CA GLY A 41 -16.38 -3.85 3.41
C GLY A 41 -17.52 -3.82 4.43
N ARG A 42 -17.54 -2.76 5.23
CA ARG A 42 -18.61 -2.49 6.19
C ARG A 42 -19.94 -2.22 5.50
N GLU A 43 -21.02 -2.40 6.26
CA GLU A 43 -22.37 -2.00 5.87
C GLU A 43 -22.42 -0.51 5.50
N THR A 44 -23.19 -0.18 4.46
CA THR A 44 -23.27 1.18 3.95
C THR A 44 -24.53 1.41 3.12
N ASN A 45 -24.91 2.68 2.99
CA ASN A 45 -26.08 3.13 2.23
C ASN A 45 -25.70 3.89 0.95
N VAL A 46 -24.43 3.84 0.52
CA VAL A 46 -24.01 4.49 -0.72
C VAL A 46 -24.68 3.84 -1.94
N PRO A 47 -24.95 4.58 -3.03
CA PRO A 47 -25.74 4.05 -4.16
C PRO A 47 -25.05 2.93 -4.95
N TRP A 48 -23.74 2.72 -4.76
CA TRP A 48 -22.97 1.62 -5.37
C TRP A 48 -22.64 0.50 -4.37
N ALA A 49 -23.34 0.46 -3.22
CA ALA A 49 -23.25 -0.68 -2.30
C ALA A 49 -23.69 -1.97 -3.01
N MET A 50 -23.07 -3.09 -2.63
CA MET A 50 -23.41 -4.40 -3.19
C MET A 50 -23.76 -5.38 -2.09
N ILE A 51 -24.72 -6.24 -2.38
CA ILE A 51 -25.06 -7.40 -1.54
C ILE A 51 -24.21 -8.56 -2.04
N PHE A 52 -23.37 -9.10 -1.16
CA PHE A 52 -22.53 -10.24 -1.46
C PHE A 52 -23.26 -11.53 -1.07
N PRO A 53 -23.47 -12.49 -2.00
CA PRO A 53 -24.15 -13.75 -1.68
C PRO A 53 -23.50 -14.57 -0.55
N ASN A 54 -22.19 -14.42 -0.36
CA ASN A 54 -21.44 -15.09 0.69
C ASN A 54 -21.52 -14.36 2.05
N ASP A 55 -22.09 -13.15 2.10
CA ASP A 55 -22.34 -12.45 3.36
C ASP A 55 -23.54 -13.08 4.08
N PRO A 56 -23.35 -13.69 5.27
CA PRO A 56 -24.44 -14.33 6.00
C PRO A 56 -25.59 -13.38 6.37
N LEU A 57 -25.29 -12.08 6.49
CA LEU A 57 -26.28 -11.06 6.85
C LEU A 57 -26.96 -10.44 5.62
N LEU A 58 -26.46 -10.71 4.41
CA LEU A 58 -26.94 -10.16 3.14
C LEU A 58 -27.15 -8.64 3.18
N LEU A 59 -26.24 -7.92 3.85
CA LEU A 59 -26.32 -6.48 4.01
C LEU A 59 -25.72 -5.76 2.79
N PRO A 60 -26.19 -4.53 2.46
CA PRO A 60 -25.54 -3.70 1.47
C PRO A 60 -24.18 -3.22 1.99
N ARG A 61 -23.11 -3.57 1.28
CA ARG A 61 -21.73 -3.35 1.75
C ARG A 61 -20.88 -2.62 0.73
N HIS A 62 -19.85 -1.95 1.23
CA HIS A 62 -18.81 -1.41 0.37
C HIS A 62 -18.08 -2.54 -0.38
N PRO A 63 -17.92 -2.46 -1.71
CA PRO A 63 -17.00 -3.33 -2.43
C PRO A 63 -15.55 -2.91 -2.22
N SER A 64 -15.05 -3.04 -0.99
CA SER A 64 -13.70 -2.61 -0.60
C SER A 64 -12.62 -3.22 -1.47
N GLN A 65 -12.80 -4.45 -1.95
CA GLN A 65 -11.86 -5.12 -2.84
C GLN A 65 -11.63 -4.31 -4.13
N LEU A 66 -12.66 -3.69 -4.69
CA LEU A 66 -12.52 -2.84 -5.88
C LEU A 66 -11.78 -1.54 -5.57
N TYR A 67 -11.97 -0.98 -4.37
CA TYR A 67 -11.19 0.19 -3.94
C TYR A 67 -9.72 -0.17 -3.72
N GLU A 68 -9.43 -1.32 -3.10
CA GLU A 68 -8.07 -1.83 -2.92
C GLU A 68 -7.43 -2.13 -4.28
N ALA A 69 -8.15 -2.79 -5.19
CA ALA A 69 -7.68 -3.07 -6.55
C ALA A 69 -7.36 -1.79 -7.34
N PHE A 70 -8.19 -0.76 -7.18
CA PHE A 70 -7.98 0.52 -7.83
C PHE A 70 -6.81 1.29 -7.20
N LEU A 71 -6.80 1.49 -5.89
CA LEU A 71 -5.81 2.32 -5.20
C LEU A 71 -4.47 1.61 -5.03
N GLU A 72 -4.45 0.47 -4.34
CA GLU A 72 -3.24 -0.32 -4.06
C GLU A 72 -2.72 -1.03 -5.31
N GLY A 73 -3.60 -1.29 -6.28
CA GLY A 73 -3.25 -1.88 -7.57
C GLY A 73 -2.96 -0.82 -8.64
N LEU A 74 -4.00 -0.35 -9.33
CA LEU A 74 -3.86 0.47 -10.54
C LEU A 74 -3.16 1.83 -10.29
N VAL A 75 -3.62 2.57 -9.28
CA VAL A 75 -3.10 3.92 -8.98
C VAL A 75 -1.67 3.83 -8.46
N LEU A 76 -1.39 2.95 -7.51
CA LEU A 76 -0.03 2.77 -6.98
C LEU A 76 0.93 2.27 -8.07
N PHE A 77 0.48 1.35 -8.93
CA PHE A 77 1.25 0.91 -10.11
C PHE A 77 1.61 2.09 -10.99
N ALA A 78 0.64 2.94 -11.34
CA ALA A 78 0.87 4.11 -12.18
C ALA A 78 1.85 5.10 -11.53
N ILE A 79 1.69 5.40 -10.23
CA ILE A 79 2.58 6.30 -9.48
C ILE A 79 4.03 5.80 -9.55
N LEU A 80 4.28 4.53 -9.24
CA LEU A 80 5.63 3.97 -9.23
C LEU A 80 6.23 3.92 -10.63
N ASN A 81 5.48 3.44 -11.62
CA ASN A 81 5.96 3.33 -12.99
C ASN A 81 6.19 4.69 -13.66
N ILE A 82 5.46 5.74 -13.26
CA ILE A 82 5.75 7.12 -13.66
C ILE A 82 6.99 7.63 -12.93
N PHE A 83 7.15 7.34 -11.63
CA PHE A 83 8.28 7.80 -10.83
C PHE A 83 9.63 7.31 -11.35
N ILE A 84 9.71 6.05 -11.80
CA ILE A 84 10.93 5.42 -12.31
C ILE A 84 11.31 5.83 -13.75
N LYS A 85 10.49 6.63 -14.45
CA LYS A 85 10.83 7.17 -15.78
C LYS A 85 12.05 8.09 -15.77
N LYS A 86 12.50 8.54 -14.59
CA LYS A 86 13.68 9.36 -14.38
C LYS A 86 14.65 8.62 -13.46
N PRO A 87 15.98 8.84 -13.56
CA PRO A 87 16.94 8.23 -12.66
C PRO A 87 16.70 8.69 -11.20
N ARG A 88 16.46 7.72 -10.32
CA ARG A 88 16.16 7.94 -8.90
C ARG A 88 17.29 7.44 -8.00
N PRO A 89 17.50 8.06 -6.83
CA PRO A 89 18.44 7.51 -5.86
C PRO A 89 17.95 6.15 -5.35
N MET A 90 18.91 5.28 -5.04
CA MET A 90 18.66 3.97 -4.43
C MET A 90 17.80 4.11 -3.16
N ALA A 91 16.93 3.12 -2.92
CA ALA A 91 15.91 3.03 -1.87
C ALA A 91 14.69 3.96 -2.03
N SER A 92 14.72 4.92 -2.95
CA SER A 92 13.60 5.88 -3.07
C SER A 92 12.34 5.30 -3.70
N VAL A 93 12.45 4.26 -4.53
CA VAL A 93 11.28 3.62 -5.14
C VAL A 93 10.58 2.74 -4.10
N ALA A 94 11.35 1.97 -3.32
CA ALA A 94 10.85 1.20 -2.19
C ALA A 94 10.21 2.11 -1.12
N GLY A 95 10.85 3.25 -0.80
CA GLY A 95 10.29 4.26 0.10
C GLY A 95 8.96 4.82 -0.39
N LEU A 96 8.86 5.16 -1.68
CA LEU A 96 7.61 5.63 -2.29
C LEU A 96 6.51 4.56 -2.27
N PHE A 97 6.85 3.29 -2.52
CA PHE A 97 5.90 2.19 -2.39
C PHE A 97 5.33 2.08 -0.98
N LEU A 98 6.17 2.12 0.06
CA LEU A 98 5.73 2.04 1.46
C LEU A 98 4.79 3.20 1.84
N ILE A 99 5.13 4.42 1.41
CA ILE A 99 4.27 5.60 1.62
C ILE A 99 2.94 5.41 0.89
N GLY A 100 2.98 5.12 -0.41
CA GLY A 100 1.79 5.02 -1.24
C GLY A 100 0.84 3.91 -0.78
N TYR A 101 1.38 2.71 -0.55
CA TYR A 101 0.61 1.59 -0.02
C TYR A 101 0.04 1.91 1.36
N GLY A 102 0.85 2.45 2.28
CA GLY A 102 0.38 2.83 3.63
C GLY A 102 -0.74 3.86 3.60
N VAL A 103 -0.64 4.88 2.74
CA VAL A 103 -1.69 5.91 2.59
C VAL A 103 -2.97 5.31 2.02
N PHE A 104 -2.89 4.53 0.94
CA PHE A 104 -4.06 3.91 0.34
C PHE A 104 -4.73 2.92 1.29
N ARG A 105 -3.93 2.12 1.99
CA ARG A 105 -4.42 1.19 3.01
C ARG A 105 -5.14 1.93 4.12
N PHE A 106 -4.58 3.04 4.61
CA PHE A 106 -5.20 3.88 5.63
C PHE A 106 -6.56 4.44 5.17
N ILE A 107 -6.66 4.86 3.91
CA ILE A 107 -7.91 5.37 3.33
C ILE A 107 -8.96 4.25 3.22
N VAL A 108 -8.59 3.08 2.69
CA VAL A 108 -9.54 1.97 2.49
C VAL A 108 -9.99 1.35 3.81
N GLU A 109 -9.18 1.44 4.86
CA GLU A 109 -9.56 0.96 6.19
C GLU A 109 -10.83 1.66 6.72
N TYR A 110 -11.14 2.89 6.29
CA TYR A 110 -12.40 3.59 6.62
C TYR A 110 -13.65 2.97 6.01
N VAL A 111 -13.52 2.06 5.06
CA VAL A 111 -14.65 1.35 4.42
C VAL A 111 -14.60 -0.15 4.65
N ARG A 112 -13.54 -0.66 5.27
CA ARG A 112 -13.45 -2.04 5.76
C ARG A 112 -14.14 -2.20 7.11
N GLU A 113 -14.59 -3.41 7.44
CA GLU A 113 -15.04 -3.70 8.80
C GLU A 113 -13.87 -3.60 9.77
N PRO A 114 -13.99 -2.81 10.86
CA PRO A 114 -12.94 -2.75 11.87
C PRO A 114 -12.87 -4.10 12.59
N GLU A 115 -11.80 -4.86 12.37
CA GLU A 115 -11.62 -6.18 12.98
C GLU A 115 -11.59 -6.12 14.51
N VAL A 116 -11.05 -5.04 15.10
CA VAL A 116 -11.13 -4.73 16.53
C VAL A 116 -10.88 -3.22 16.72
N GLU A 117 -11.72 -2.53 17.49
CA GLU A 117 -11.37 -1.22 18.06
C GLU A 117 -10.20 -1.41 19.04
N ASN A 118 -9.00 -0.88 18.74
CA ASN A 118 -8.17 -0.17 19.73
C ASN A 118 -6.74 0.18 19.27
N PHE A 119 -6.44 1.48 19.36
CA PHE A 119 -5.52 2.07 20.35
C PHE A 119 -6.26 3.31 20.93
N PHE A 120 -6.69 3.26 22.20
CA PHE A 120 -7.46 4.34 22.87
C PHE A 120 -8.82 4.75 22.23
N GLY A 121 -9.42 3.91 21.37
CA GLY A 121 -10.67 4.26 20.66
C GLY A 121 -10.53 5.31 19.54
N ILE A 122 -9.29 5.68 19.16
CA ILE A 122 -9.04 6.74 18.17
C ILE A 122 -8.70 6.17 16.78
N ILE A 123 -8.06 4.98 16.72
CA ILE A 123 -7.50 4.41 15.49
C ILE A 123 -7.81 2.90 15.42
N THR A 124 -8.15 2.40 14.23
CA THR A 124 -8.33 0.95 13.99
C THR A 124 -6.98 0.23 13.94
N ARG A 125 -6.94 -1.08 14.24
CA ARG A 125 -5.67 -1.85 14.14
C ARG A 125 -5.04 -1.77 12.74
N GLY A 126 -5.85 -1.80 11.68
CA GLY A 126 -5.36 -1.66 10.31
C GLY A 126 -4.72 -0.30 10.05
N GLN A 127 -5.31 0.79 10.56
CA GLN A 127 -4.72 2.13 10.47
C GLN A 127 -3.40 2.25 11.26
N ALA A 128 -3.33 1.64 12.44
CA ALA A 128 -2.11 1.63 13.25
C ALA A 128 -0.95 0.94 12.52
N LEU A 129 -1.21 -0.10 11.73
CA LEU A 129 -0.19 -0.77 10.90
C LEU A 129 0.26 0.07 9.70
N CYS A 130 -0.60 0.97 9.20
CA CYS A 130 -0.25 1.86 8.10
C CYS A 130 0.75 2.94 8.51
N LEU A 131 0.65 3.46 9.74
CA LEU A 131 1.49 4.56 10.22
C LEU A 131 3.00 4.23 10.19
N PRO A 132 3.48 3.08 10.72
CA PRO A 132 4.88 2.69 10.58
C PRO A 132 5.35 2.58 9.12
N MET A 133 4.50 2.12 8.20
CA MET A 133 4.85 2.04 6.80
C MET A 133 5.02 3.42 6.17
N ILE A 134 4.10 4.34 6.45
CA ILE A 134 4.16 5.72 5.95
C ILE A 134 5.40 6.43 6.51
N ILE A 135 5.61 6.36 7.82
CA ILE A 135 6.73 7.00 8.51
C ILE A 135 8.06 6.40 8.05
N GLY A 136 8.16 5.07 8.01
CA GLY A 136 9.35 4.36 7.55
C GLY A 136 9.68 4.66 6.09
N GLY A 137 8.67 4.66 5.22
CA GLY A 137 8.83 5.02 3.80
C GLY A 137 9.29 6.47 3.62
N ALA A 138 8.71 7.41 4.38
CA ALA A 138 9.13 8.81 4.36
C ALA A 138 10.58 8.99 4.83
N PHE A 139 10.97 8.30 5.90
CA PHE A 139 12.34 8.28 6.39
C PHE A 139 13.32 7.73 5.34
N ILE A 140 13.00 6.58 4.73
CA ILE A 140 13.82 5.96 3.67
C ILE A 140 13.96 6.92 2.48
N MET A 141 12.87 7.56 2.07
CA MET A 141 12.91 8.50 0.95
C MET A 141 13.74 9.75 1.27
N ALA A 142 13.60 10.33 2.46
CA ALA A 142 14.42 11.46 2.90
C ALA A 142 15.92 11.09 2.95
N TRP A 143 16.23 9.88 3.46
CA TRP A 143 17.59 9.34 3.50
C TRP A 143 18.19 9.09 2.11
N ALA A 144 17.41 8.57 1.17
CA ALA A 144 17.85 8.33 -0.21
C ALA A 144 18.29 9.63 -0.91
N TYR A 145 17.51 10.70 -0.75
CA TYR A 145 17.78 11.99 -1.40
C TYR A 145 18.87 12.82 -0.69
N SER A 146 19.06 12.65 0.63
CA SER A 146 20.18 13.29 1.33
C SER A 146 21.53 12.72 0.90
N ARG A 147 21.60 11.41 0.59
CA ARG A 147 22.83 10.78 0.05
C ARG A 147 23.17 11.17 -1.38
N LYS A 148 22.16 11.30 -2.27
CA LYS A 148 22.40 11.76 -3.65
C LYS A 148 23.06 13.15 -3.68
N SER A 149 22.64 14.02 -2.77
CA SER A 149 23.16 15.39 -2.67
C SER A 149 24.60 15.44 -2.17
N ALA A 150 25.05 14.44 -1.41
CA ALA A 150 26.42 14.33 -0.90
C ALA A 150 27.43 13.80 -1.95
N VAL A 151 26.96 13.18 -3.05
CA VAL A 151 27.81 12.66 -4.13
C VAL A 151 28.01 13.69 -5.25
N ILE A 152 27.19 14.74 -5.30
CA ILE A 152 27.23 15.80 -6.34
C ILE A 152 27.96 17.07 -5.83
N LYS A 153 28.32 17.13 -4.54
CA LYS A 153 29.24 18.15 -4.00
C LYS A 153 30.66 17.61 -4.00
#